data_AF-A0AAP6RL54-F1
#
_entry.id   AF-A0AAP6RL54-F1
#
_cell.length_a   1.000
_cell.length_b   1.000
_cell.length_c   1.000
_cell.angle_alpha   90.00
_cell.angle_beta   90.00
_cell.angle_gamma   90.00
#
_symmetry.space_group_name_H-M   'P 1'
#
loop_
_entity.id
_entity.type
_entity.pdbx_description
1 polymer ?
#
loop_
_entity_poly.entity_id
_entity_poly.type
_entity_poly.pdbx_seq_one_letter_code
_entity_poly.pdbx_strand_id
1 'polypeptide(L)' 'MFSCEEGAWSIIDAAIKKYEQHFHDEFPIYEYIDVTKSDDFDFSIQGAKKLAKFIDEHFKENKLV' A
#
# COMPACT_ATOMS: atom_id res chain seq x y z
N MET A 1 -12.86 -6.91 10.91
CA MET A 1 -11.65 -6.58 11.70
C MET A 1 -10.50 -7.01 10.83
N PHE A 2 -9.60 -6.10 10.46
CA PHE A 2 -8.46 -6.44 9.62
C PHE A 2 -7.29 -6.89 10.49
N SER A 3 -6.60 -7.94 10.05
CA SER A 3 -5.38 -8.47 10.67
C SER A 3 -4.16 -7.83 10.03
N CYS A 4 -3.37 -7.10 10.81
CA CYS A 4 -2.15 -6.47 10.35
C CYS A 4 -0.94 -7.12 11.00
N GLU A 5 -0.01 -7.61 10.18
CA GLU A 5 1.28 -8.13 10.61
C GLU A 5 2.10 -6.98 11.22
N GLU A 6 2.81 -7.26 12.32
CA GLU A 6 3.59 -6.25 13.01
C GLU A 6 4.63 -5.61 12.06
N GLY A 7 4.56 -4.28 11.90
CA GLY A 7 5.44 -3.52 11.01
C GLY A 7 4.95 -3.41 9.54
N ALA A 8 3.93 -4.15 9.12
CA ALA A 8 3.34 -3.99 7.78
C ALA A 8 2.72 -2.60 7.61
N TRP A 9 1.99 -2.12 8.63
CA TRP A 9 1.34 -0.81 8.59
C TRP A 9 2.33 0.34 8.37
N SER A 10 3.53 0.28 8.98
CA SER A 10 4.54 1.32 8.81
C SER A 10 5.05 1.42 7.36
N ILE A 11 5.12 0.30 6.65
CA ILE A 11 5.50 0.26 5.24
C ILE A 11 4.37 0.82 4.36
N ILE A 12 3.13 0.43 4.65
CA ILE A 12 1.93 0.90 3.95
C ILE A 12 1.78 2.41 4.12
N ASP A 13 1.80 2.92 5.35
CA ASP A 13 1.69 4.34 5.68
C ASP A 13 2.76 5.17 4.98
N ALA A 14 4.01 4.69 4.94
CA ALA A 14 5.09 5.37 4.23
C ALA A 14 4.86 5.43 2.71
N ALA A 15 4.26 4.39 2.11
CA ALA A 15 3.97 4.35 0.69
C ALA A 15 2.75 5.22 0.33
N ILE A 16 1.69 5.16 1.13
CA ILE A 16 0.49 5.99 1.00
C ILE A 16 0.87 7.46 1.09
N LYS A 17 1.61 7.86 2.12
CA LYS A 17 2.06 9.26 2.29
C LYS A 17 2.82 9.79 1.09
N LYS A 18 3.63 8.95 0.45
CA LYS A 18 4.28 9.34 -0.81
C LYS A 18 3.20 9.62 -1.86
N TYR A 19 2.33 8.65 -2.14
CA TYR A 19 1.27 8.79 -3.14
C TYR A 19 0.44 10.06 -2.94
N GLU A 20 -0.07 10.27 -1.72
CA GLU A 20 -0.90 11.42 -1.36
C GLU A 20 -0.15 12.75 -1.51
N GLN A 21 1.16 12.78 -1.23
CA GLN A 21 1.99 13.97 -1.44
C GLN A 21 2.20 14.31 -2.92
N HIS A 22 2.19 13.32 -3.81
CA HIS A 22 2.46 13.52 -5.24
C HIS A 22 1.20 13.78 -6.04
N PHE A 23 0.15 13.00 -5.79
CA PHE A 23 -1.12 13.10 -6.50
C PHE A 23 -2.11 14.04 -5.82
N HIS A 24 -1.83 14.46 -4.58
CA HIS A 24 -2.74 15.28 -3.76
C HIS A 24 -4.12 14.64 -3.59
N ASP A 25 -4.18 13.32 -3.61
CA ASP A 25 -5.40 12.52 -3.56
C ASP A 25 -5.25 11.36 -2.56
N GLU A 26 -6.35 10.96 -1.91
CA GLU A 26 -6.37 9.91 -0.89
C GLU A 26 -6.11 8.54 -1.53
N PHE A 27 -5.20 7.75 -0.96
CA PHE A 27 -4.94 6.40 -1.48
C PHE A 27 -6.03 5.41 -1.04
N PRO A 28 -6.75 4.74 -1.96
CA PRO A 28 -7.85 3.84 -1.60
C PRO A 28 -7.32 2.47 -1.15
N ILE A 29 -6.66 2.41 0.00
CA ILE A 29 -5.99 1.20 0.52
C ILE A 29 -6.88 -0.05 0.56
N TYR A 30 -8.19 0.13 0.77
CA TYR A 30 -9.15 -0.96 0.83
C TYR A 30 -9.36 -1.66 -0.52
N GLU A 31 -9.19 -0.96 -1.64
CA GLU A 31 -9.24 -1.56 -2.98
C GLU A 31 -7.99 -2.42 -3.26
N TYR A 32 -6.93 -2.21 -2.48
CA TYR A 32 -5.66 -2.91 -2.60
C TYR A 32 -5.46 -3.98 -1.52
N ILE A 33 -6.49 -4.36 -0.77
CA ILE A 33 -6.41 -5.45 0.23
C ILE A 33 -5.92 -6.75 -0.42
N ASP A 34 -6.36 -7.06 -1.63
CA ASP A 34 -5.90 -8.24 -2.38
C ASP A 34 -4.38 -8.23 -2.63
N VAL A 35 -3.76 -7.05 -2.67
CA VAL A 35 -2.30 -6.87 -2.83
C VAL A 35 -1.59 -6.94 -1.48
N THR A 36 -2.20 -6.41 -0.42
CA THR A 36 -1.58 -6.35 0.91
C THR A 36 -1.73 -7.64 1.71
N LYS A 37 -2.70 -8.50 1.37
CA LYS A 37 -2.97 -9.72 2.11
C LYS A 37 -1.93 -10.83 1.91
N SER A 38 -1.83 -11.68 2.92
CA SER A 38 -1.19 -13.00 2.90
C SER A 38 -2.15 -14.05 3.47
N ASP A 39 -1.69 -15.30 3.59
CA ASP A 39 -2.50 -16.40 4.14
C ASP A 39 -2.97 -16.14 5.59
N ASP A 40 -2.21 -15.39 6.38
CA ASP A 40 -2.46 -15.16 7.81
C ASP A 40 -2.91 -13.72 8.16
N PHE A 41 -2.71 -12.76 7.25
CA PHE A 41 -2.95 -11.32 7.52
C PHE A 41 -3.59 -10.60 6.34
N ASP A 42 -4.52 -9.67 6.60
CA ASP A 42 -5.06 -8.74 5.59
C ASP A 42 -4.01 -7.71 5.15
N PHE A 43 -3.09 -7.36 6.06
CA PHE A 43 -1.95 -6.51 5.80
C PHE A 43 -0.67 -7.21 6.25
N SER A 44 0.02 -7.85 5.32
CA SER A 44 1.29 -8.52 5.56
C SER A 44 2.47 -7.63 5.20
N ILE A 45 3.66 -7.89 5.76
CA ILE A 45 4.90 -7.21 5.38
C ILE A 45 5.20 -7.42 3.89
N GLN A 46 4.95 -8.62 3.39
CA GLN A 46 5.14 -8.92 1.96
C GLN A 46 4.18 -8.13 1.09
N GLY A 47 2.90 -8.11 1.43
CA GLY A 47 1.89 -7.35 0.71
C GLY A 47 2.12 -5.84 0.80
N ALA A 48 2.56 -5.34 1.95
CA ALA A 48 2.97 -3.94 2.13
C ALA A 48 4.14 -3.56 1.20
N LYS A 49 5.14 -4.44 1.06
CA LYS A 49 6.24 -4.23 0.10
C LYS A 49 5.77 -4.26 -1.35
N LYS A 50 4.82 -5.15 -1.69
CA LYS A 50 4.21 -5.20 -3.03
C LYS A 50 3.47 -3.90 -3.33
N LEU A 51 2.66 -3.41 -2.38
CA LEU A 51 1.94 -2.14 -2.50
C LEU A 51 2.91 -0.96 -2.67
N ALA A 52 3.97 -0.90 -1.85
CA ALA A 52 4.96 0.15 -1.95
C ALA A 52 5.64 0.18 -3.33
N LYS A 53 5.94 -1.00 -3.89
CA LYS A 53 6.49 -1.13 -5.24
C LYS A 53 5.48 -0.73 -6.31
N PHE A 54 4.22 -1.16 -6.18
CA PHE A 54 3.13 -0.81 -7.09
C PHE A 54 2.93 0.71 -7.17
N ILE A 55 2.87 1.38 -6.02
CA ILE A 55 2.82 2.84 -5.92
C ILE A 55 4.05 3.44 -6.64
N ASP A 56 5.28 3.00 -6.32
CA ASP A 56 6.51 3.52 -6.95
C ASP A 56 6.55 3.35 -8.48
N GLU A 57 5.97 2.27 -9.01
CA GLU A 57 5.82 2.05 -10.44
C GLU A 57 4.81 3.03 -11.06
N HIS A 58 3.64 3.22 -10.44
CA HIS A 58 2.64 4.20 -10.87
C HIS A 58 3.13 5.65 -10.80
N PHE A 59 3.96 5.95 -9.81
CA PHE A 59 4.70 7.20 -9.70
C PHE A 59 5.57 7.50 -10.93
N LYS A 60 6.34 6.50 -11.40
CA LYS A 60 7.22 6.65 -12.56
C LYS A 60 6.45 6.83 -13.86
N GLU A 61 5.28 6.21 -13.95
CA GLU A 61 4.40 6.37 -15.11
C GLU A 61 3.52 7.64 -15.04
N ASN A 62 3.54 8.36 -13.91
CA ASN A 62 2.67 9.50 -13.60
C ASN A 62 1.18 9.18 -13.84
N LYS A 63 0.78 7.95 -13.51
CA LYS A 63 -0.60 7.47 -13.62
C LYS A 63 -1.22 7.41 -12.24
N LEU A 64 -2.39 8.02 -12.10
CA LEU A 64 -3.25 7.82 -10.93
C LEU A 64 -3.62 6.33 -10.83
N VAL A 65 -3.64 5.81 -9.60
CA VAL A 65 -4.10 4.45 -9.31
C VAL A 65 -5.62 4.34 -9.32
#